data_AF-A0A087RLY3-F1
#
_entry.id   AF-A0A087RLY3-F1
#
_cell.length_a   1.000
_cell.length_b   1.000
_cell.length_c   1.000
_cell.angle_alpha   90.00
_cell.angle_beta   90.00
_cell.angle_gamma   90.00
#
_symmetry.space_group_name_H-M   'P 1'
#
loop_
_entity.id
_entity.type
_entity.pdbx_description
1 polymer ?
#
loop_
_entity_poly.entity_id
_entity_poly.type
_entity_poly.pdbx_seq_one_letter_code
_entity_poly.pdbx_strand_id
1 'polypeptide(L)' 'MSGGLTIVYTGKGKGKTTAALGLALRATCYDKKICMIQFIKGSWHYGEMDSTKKMKKFNQVNMIL' A
#
# COMPACT_ATOMS: atom_id res chain seq x y z
N MET A 1 7.07 -22.65 7.31
CA MET A 1 6.05 -22.24 6.32
C MET A 1 6.77 -21.51 5.20
N SER A 2 6.96 -22.16 4.04
CA SER A 2 7.77 -21.64 2.92
C SER A 2 6.86 -21.27 1.73
N GLY A 3 6.06 -20.22 1.89
CA GLY A 3 5.13 -19.76 0.85
C GLY A 3 4.63 -18.34 1.12
N GLY A 4 4.39 -17.56 0.06
CA GLY A 4 3.77 -16.24 0.15
C GLY A 4 2.31 -16.35 0.59
N LEU A 5 1.83 -15.35 1.34
CA LEU A 5 0.44 -15.29 1.81
C LEU A 5 -0.32 -14.18 1.06
N THR A 6 -1.58 -14.46 0.71
CA THR A 6 -2.51 -13.46 0.18
C THR A 6 -3.43 -12.99 1.30
N ILE A 7 -3.45 -11.68 1.56
CA ILE A 7 -4.27 -11.07 2.62
C ILE A 7 -5.30 -10.17 1.97
N VAL A 8 -6.58 -10.35 2.31
CA VAL A 8 -7.69 -9.56 1.77
C VAL A 8 -8.34 -8.76 2.89
N TYR A 9 -8.22 -7.43 2.84
CA TYR A 9 -8.97 -6.53 3.70
C TYR A 9 -10.28 -6.16 3.01
N THR A 10 -11.42 -6.62 3.54
CA THR A 10 -12.76 -6.39 2.97
C THR A 10 -13.74 -5.83 4.01
N GLY A 11 -14.94 -5.46 3.57
CA GLY A 11 -16.00 -4.87 4.41
C GLY A 11 -16.17 -3.35 4.21
N LYS A 12 -17.26 -2.78 4.73
CA LYS A 12 -17.59 -1.34 4.57
C LYS A 12 -16.84 -0.41 5.54
N GLY A 13 -16.16 -0.97 6.53
CA GLY A 13 -15.39 -0.19 7.51
C GLY A 13 -14.25 0.62 6.89
N LYS A 14 -13.94 1.77 7.49
CA LYS A 14 -12.74 2.56 7.18
C LYS A 14 -11.50 1.82 7.69
N GLY A 15 -10.35 2.02 7.02
CA GLY A 15 -9.05 1.49 7.48
C GLY A 15 -8.47 0.31 6.69
N LYS A 16 -9.15 -0.21 5.66
CA LYS A 16 -8.60 -1.27 4.79
C LYS A 16 -7.28 -0.86 4.14
N THR A 17 -7.24 0.34 3.56
CA THR A 17 -6.05 0.92 2.92
C THR A 17 -4.94 1.12 3.95
N THR A 18 -5.26 1.71 5.10
CA THR A 18 -4.31 1.96 6.19
C THR A 18 -3.72 0.66 6.75
N ALA A 19 -4.49 -0.42 6.85
CA ALA A 19 -3.99 -1.73 7.28
C ALA A 19 -2.99 -2.33 6.27
N ALA A 20 -3.31 -2.26 4.97
CA ALA A 20 -2.40 -2.70 3.91
C ALA A 20 -1.11 -1.85 3.88
N LEU A 21 -1.24 -0.53 4.05
CA LEU A 21 -0.11 0.39 4.14
C LEU A 21 0.76 0.09 5.37
N GLY A 22 0.16 -0.20 6.52
CA GLY A 22 0.88 -0.56 7.74
C GLY A 22 1.70 -1.86 7.60
N LEU A 23 1.15 -2.86 6.90
CA LEU A 23 1.90 -4.08 6.57
C LEU A 23 3.06 -3.80 5.63
N ALA A 24 2.83 -2.96 4.62
CA ALA A 24 3.84 -2.56 3.66
C ALA A 24 4.98 -1.78 4.36
N LEU A 25 4.64 -0.84 5.24
CA LEU A 25 5.60 -0.12 6.08
C LEU A 25 6.41 -1.07 6.96
N ARG A 26 5.76 -2.04 7.63
CA ARG A 26 6.46 -3.06 8.41
C ARG A 26 7.47 -3.83 7.55
N ALA A 27 7.10 -4.21 6.32
CA ALA A 27 7.98 -4.91 5.40
C ALA A 27 9.20 -4.07 4.97
N THR A 28 9.08 -2.73 4.90
CA THR A 28 10.21 -1.84 4.57
C THR A 28 11.31 -1.93 5.64
N CYS A 29 10.95 -2.04 6.91
CA CYS A 29 11.92 -2.17 8.02
C CYS A 29 12.67 -3.50 8.01
N TYR A 30 12.15 -4.53 7.33
CA TYR A 30 12.83 -5.80 7.09
C TYR A 30 13.52 -5.86 5.73
N ASP A 31 13.81 -4.69 5.15
CA ASP A 31 14.49 -4.52 3.86
C ASP A 31 13.83 -5.24 2.68
N LYS A 32 12.52 -5.51 2.74
CA LYS A 32 11.78 -6.11 1.63
C LYS A 32 11.45 -5.07 0.56
N LYS A 33 11.43 -5.50 -0.70
CA LYS A 33 10.95 -4.70 -1.83
C LYS A 33 9.41 -4.72 -1.86
N ILE A 34 8.79 -3.57 -2.05
CA ILE A 34 7.34 -3.43 -2.02
C ILE A 34 6.86 -2.72 -3.28
N CYS A 35 5.78 -3.24 -3.87
CA CYS A 35 5.04 -2.62 -4.95
C CYS A 35 3.62 -2.35 -4.45
N MET A 36 3.16 -1.10 -4.57
CA MET A 36 1.79 -0.72 -4.24
C MET A 36 1.10 -0.19 -5.49
N ILE A 37 -0.04 -0.81 -5.82
CA ILE A 37 -0.89 -0.41 -6.92
C ILE A 37 -2.19 0.11 -6.32
N GLN A 38 -2.52 1.36 -6.61
CA GLN A 38 -3.75 1.99 -6.15
C GLN A 38 -4.66 2.25 -7.34
N PHE A 39 -5.88 1.71 -7.27
CA PHE A 39 -6.95 1.97 -8.22
C PHE A 39 -7.86 3.06 -7.61
N ILE A 40 -7.59 4.32 -7.92
CA ILE A 40 -8.33 5.46 -7.37
C ILE A 40 -9.08 6.16 -8.50
N LYS A 41 -10.35 6.48 -8.23
CA LYS A 41 -11.23 7.22 -9.15
C LYS A 41 -11.09 8.72 -8.86
N GLY A 42 -10.30 9.42 -9.68
CA GLY A 42 -10.12 10.88 -9.64
C GLY A 42 -8.84 11.41 -8.96
N SER A 43 -8.62 12.71 -9.11
CA SER A 43 -7.41 13.46 -8.70
C SER A 43 -7.41 13.87 -7.21
N TRP A 44 -7.91 13.01 -6.32
CA TRP A 44 -7.91 13.33 -4.88
C TRP A 44 -6.57 12.99 -4.24
N HIS A 45 -5.93 14.00 -3.66
CA HIS A 45 -4.61 13.90 -3.05
C HIS A 45 -4.73 13.30 -1.65
N TYR A 46 -4.44 12.01 -1.52
CA TYR A 46 -4.39 11.34 -0.20
C TYR A 46 -3.00 11.52 0.42
N GLY A 47 -2.92 12.04 1.65
CA GLY A 47 -1.65 12.20 2.36
C GLY A 47 -0.84 10.89 2.51
N GLU A 48 -1.53 9.74 2.51
CA GLU A 48 -0.89 8.41 2.49
C GLU A 48 0.00 8.19 1.23
N MET A 49 -0.30 8.87 0.12
CA MET A 49 0.48 8.82 -1.13
C MET A 49 1.80 9.60 -1.02
N ASP A 50 1.85 10.65 -0.22
CA ASP A 50 3.07 11.46 -0.05
C ASP A 50 4.09 10.75 0.86
N SER A 51 3.60 9.97 1.82
CA SER A 51 4.44 9.15 2.69
C SER A 51 5.15 8.03 1.91
N THR A 52 4.47 7.38 0.97
CA THR A 52 5.05 6.30 0.15
C THR A 52 6.05 6.81 -0.87
N LYS A 53 5.81 7.98 -1.49
CA LYS A 53 6.76 8.62 -2.43
C LYS A 53 8.10 8.98 -1.80
N LYS A 54 8.13 9.29 -0.49
CA LYS A 54 9.38 9.62 0.22
C LYS A 54 10.22 8.38 0.54
N MET A 55 9.66 7.17 0.43
CA MET A 55 10.38 5.94 0.74
C MET A 55 10.99 5.31 -0.52
N LYS A 56 12.33 5.34 -0.64
CA LYS A 56 13.08 4.81 -1.81
C LYS A 56 12.79 3.33 -2.16
N LYS A 57 12.29 2.53 -1.22
CA LYS A 57 11.97 1.09 -1.42
C LYS A 57 10.54 0.81 -1.86
N PHE A 58 9.73 1.86 -2.00
CA PHE A 58 8.30 1.75 -2.27
C PHE A 58 8.02 2.19 -3.71
N ASN A 59 7.76 1.25 -4.60
CA ASN A 59 7.39 1.60 -5.97
C ASN A 59 5.87 1.76 -6.03
N GLN A 60 5.40 3.01 -6.07
CA GLN A 60 3.99 3.33 -6.14
C GLN A 60 3.56 3.55 -7.59
N VAL A 61 2.58 2.76 -8.02
CA VAL A 61 1.90 2.92 -9.31
C VAL A 61 0.45 3.30 -9.04
N ASN A 62 0.04 4.47 -9.53
CA ASN A 62 -1.33 4.91 -9.44
C ASN A 62 -2.00 4.64 -10.78
N MET A 63 -3.05 3.85 -10.77
CA MET A 63 -3.87 3.60 -11.94
C MET A 63 -5.18 4.36 -11.76
N ILE A 64 -5.41 5.34 -12.64
CA ILE A 64 -6.63 6.13 -12.66
C ILE A 64 -7.66 5.31 -13.46
N LEU A 65 -8.81 5.02 -12.84
CA LEU A 65 -9.96 4.35 -13.45
C LEU A 65 -11.05 5.35 -13.84
#